data_AF-A0A9P5MWL6-F1
#
_entry.id   AF-A0A9P5MWL6-F1
#
_cell.length_a   1.000
_cell.length_b   1.000
_cell.length_c   1.000
_cell.angle_alpha   90.00
_cell.angle_beta   90.00
_cell.angle_gamma   90.00
#
_symmetry.space_group_name_H-M   'P 1'
#
loop_
_entity.id
_entity.type
_entity.pdbx_description
1 polymer ?
#
loop_
_entity_poly.entity_id
_entity_poly.type
_entity_poly.pdbx_seq_one_letter_code
_entity_poly.pdbx_strand_id
1 'polypeptide(L)'
;MENDLAKRLRVYEEKWAALRSNVVGKEQLRFCDIPWPLFENVQGVGDITAERVVAFVCHPLHEHIQGPGEGQAKSLRSEMLRWHPDKFEGKVLDKVVEGDREAVREAAGHVARILTRFSAEKR
;
A
#
# COMPACT_ATOMS: atom_id res chain seq x y z
N MET A 1 19.19 -11.29 -2.89
CA MET A 1 17.71 -11.33 -2.82
C MET A 1 17.19 -10.48 -1.67
N GLU A 2 17.70 -10.60 -0.44
CA GLU A 2 17.25 -9.79 0.71
C GLU A 2 17.43 -8.26 0.52
N ASN A 3 18.55 -7.83 -0.09
CA ASN A 3 18.77 -6.42 -0.42
C ASN A 3 17.74 -5.82 -1.39
N ASP A 4 17.14 -6.62 -2.28
CA ASP A 4 16.15 -6.11 -3.26
C ASP A 4 14.79 -5.87 -2.57
N LEU A 5 14.37 -6.77 -1.70
CA LEU A 5 13.13 -6.64 -0.92
C LEU A 5 13.19 -5.45 0.04
N ALA A 6 14.31 -5.30 0.75
CA ALA A 6 14.54 -4.14 1.63
C ALA A 6 14.47 -2.82 0.85
N LYS A 7 15.04 -2.79 -0.36
CA LYS A 7 14.97 -1.61 -1.25
C LYS A 7 13.53 -1.31 -1.67
N ARG A 8 12.74 -2.32 -2.05
CA ARG A 8 11.32 -2.15 -2.41
C ARG A 8 10.48 -1.62 -1.26
N LEU A 9 10.69 -2.10 -0.05
CA LEU A 9 9.99 -1.60 1.15
C LEU A 9 10.37 -0.15 1.49
N ARG A 10 11.63 0.24 1.34
CA ARG A 10 12.06 1.64 1.49
C ARG A 10 11.38 2.54 0.48
N VAL A 11 11.40 2.16 -0.80
CA VAL A 11 10.73 2.91 -1.88
C VAL A 11 9.23 3.03 -1.61
N TYR A 12 8.59 1.96 -1.11
CA TYR A 12 7.19 1.98 -0.71
C TYR A 12 6.92 3.04 0.37
N GLU A 13 7.72 3.09 1.45
CA GLU A 13 7.56 4.11 2.49
C GLU A 13 7.88 5.53 2.01
N GLU A 14 8.90 5.71 1.17
CA GLU A 14 9.26 7.00 0.57
C GLU A 14 8.13 7.55 -0.33
N LYS A 15 7.54 6.69 -1.16
CA LYS A 15 6.36 7.04 -1.96
C LYS A 15 5.20 7.46 -1.07
N TRP A 16 4.92 6.70 -0.01
CA TRP A 16 3.88 7.06 0.95
C TRP A 16 4.16 8.38 1.69
N ALA A 17 5.41 8.66 2.03
CA ALA A 17 5.82 9.94 2.59
C ALA A 17 5.57 11.09 1.59
N ALA A 18 5.94 10.92 0.32
CA ALA A 18 5.70 11.91 -0.73
C ALA A 18 4.20 12.18 -0.95
N LEU A 19 3.36 11.13 -0.93
CA LEU A 19 1.91 11.26 -1.03
C LEU A 19 1.31 12.05 0.16
N ARG A 20 1.86 11.89 1.37
CA ARG A 20 1.41 12.61 2.57
C ARG A 20 1.89 14.07 2.60
N SER A 21 3.09 14.36 2.13
CA SER A 21 3.73 15.68 2.23
C SER A 21 3.19 16.75 1.25
N ASN A 22 2.12 16.45 0.52
CA ASN A 22 1.49 17.36 -0.46
C ASN A 22 2.43 17.93 -1.54
N VAL A 23 3.60 17.30 -1.72
CA VAL A 23 4.60 17.65 -2.74
C VAL A 23 4.08 17.28 -4.13
N VAL A 24 3.31 16.20 -4.22
CA VAL A 24 2.68 15.75 -5.46
C VAL A 24 1.42 16.58 -5.72
N GLY A 25 1.38 17.26 -6.87
CA GLY A 25 0.23 18.05 -7.30
C GLY A 25 -0.96 17.19 -7.74
N LYS A 26 -2.08 17.86 -8.03
CA LYS A 26 -3.26 17.19 -8.57
C LYS A 26 -2.97 16.57 -9.92
N GLU A 27 -3.56 15.41 -10.19
CA GLU A 27 -3.51 14.75 -11.51
C GLU A 27 -2.09 14.47 -12.04
N GLN A 28 -1.19 14.07 -11.15
CA GLN A 28 0.20 13.76 -11.50
C GLN A 28 0.55 12.28 -11.29
N LEU A 29 -0.31 11.52 -10.61
CA LEU A 29 -0.08 10.10 -10.33
C LEU A 29 -0.86 9.22 -11.29
N ARG A 30 -0.22 8.16 -11.77
CA ARG A 30 -0.85 7.07 -12.48
C ARG A 30 -1.00 5.85 -11.59
N PHE A 31 -1.70 4.84 -12.09
CA PHE A 31 -1.89 3.58 -11.38
C PHE A 31 -0.57 2.95 -10.90
N CYS A 32 0.49 3.00 -11.72
CA CYS A 32 1.81 2.45 -11.38
C CYS A 32 2.63 3.30 -10.39
N ASP A 33 2.25 4.57 -10.19
CA ASP A 33 2.91 5.45 -9.23
C ASP A 33 2.45 5.15 -7.79
N ILE A 34 1.24 4.62 -7.64
CA ILE A 34 0.66 4.23 -6.35
C ILE A 34 1.56 3.17 -5.69
N PRO A 35 1.96 3.37 -4.42
CA PRO A 35 2.72 2.40 -3.66
C PRO A 35 1.83 1.24 -3.23
N TRP A 36 1.51 0.33 -4.13
CA TRP A 36 0.78 -0.90 -3.81
C TRP A 36 1.59 -1.77 -2.83
N PRO A 37 0.95 -2.48 -1.88
CA PRO A 37 1.65 -3.30 -0.89
C PRO A 37 2.04 -4.64 -1.50
N LEU A 38 2.87 -4.58 -2.54
CA LEU A 38 3.38 -5.72 -3.29
C LEU A 38 4.87 -5.51 -3.53
N PHE A 39 5.64 -6.60 -3.51
CA PHE A 39 7.02 -6.52 -3.95
C PHE A 39 7.09 -6.30 -5.45
N GLU A 40 6.25 -6.98 -6.23
CA GLU A 40 6.28 -6.95 -7.68
C GLU A 40 5.62 -5.69 -8.27
N ASN A 41 5.92 -5.42 -9.54
CA ASN A 41 5.32 -4.29 -10.24
C ASN A 41 3.87 -4.59 -10.56
N VAL A 42 2.96 -3.71 -10.16
CA VAL A 42 1.52 -3.87 -10.38
C VAL A 42 1.15 -3.19 -11.68
N GLN A 43 0.55 -3.91 -12.62
CA GLN A 43 0.08 -3.38 -13.91
C GLN A 43 -1.43 -3.20 -13.95
N GLY A 44 -2.16 -3.90 -13.08
CA GLY A 44 -3.58 -3.68 -12.90
C GLY A 44 -4.12 -4.30 -11.62
N VAL A 45 -5.43 -4.16 -11.43
CA VAL A 45 -6.15 -4.66 -10.25
C VAL A 45 -5.99 -6.18 -10.08
N GLY A 46 -5.87 -6.92 -11.20
CA GLY A 46 -5.69 -8.38 -11.19
C GLY A 46 -4.36 -8.88 -10.58
N ASP A 47 -3.33 -8.03 -10.53
CA ASP A 47 -2.05 -8.38 -9.88
C ASP A 47 -2.14 -8.37 -8.34
N ILE A 48 -3.16 -7.68 -7.80
CA ILE A 48 -3.37 -7.48 -6.37
C ILE A 48 -4.13 -8.70 -5.82
N THR A 49 -3.36 -9.72 -5.43
CA THR A 49 -3.90 -10.93 -4.81
C THR A 49 -3.69 -10.93 -3.30
N ALA A 50 -4.56 -11.64 -2.58
CA ALA A 50 -4.48 -11.74 -1.12
C ALA A 50 -3.12 -12.26 -0.64
N GLU A 51 -2.61 -13.30 -1.30
CA GLU A 51 -1.33 -13.92 -0.97
C GLU A 51 -0.16 -12.94 -1.08
N ARG A 52 -0.10 -12.16 -2.17
CA ARG A 52 0.97 -11.18 -2.42
C ARG A 52 0.93 -10.03 -1.44
N VAL A 53 -0.27 -9.50 -1.17
CA VAL A 53 -0.47 -8.41 -0.20
C VAL A 53 -0.09 -8.86 1.21
N VAL A 54 -0.57 -10.04 1.63
CA VAL A 54 -0.25 -10.59 2.95
C VAL A 54 1.25 -10.87 3.09
N ALA A 55 1.88 -11.43 2.06
CA ALA A 55 3.32 -11.67 2.03
C ALA A 55 4.14 -10.37 2.20
N PHE A 56 3.70 -9.27 1.59
CA PHE A 56 4.32 -7.96 1.74
C PHE A 56 4.17 -7.41 3.16
N VAL A 57 2.93 -7.35 3.66
CA VAL A 57 2.61 -6.72 4.95
C VAL A 57 3.20 -7.50 6.13
N CYS A 58 3.25 -8.83 6.02
CA CYS A 58 3.77 -9.72 7.05
C CYS A 58 5.27 -10.00 6.92
N HIS A 59 5.96 -9.37 5.97
CA HIS A 59 7.37 -9.62 5.75
C HIS A 59 8.20 -9.12 6.95
N PRO A 60 9.17 -9.88 7.47
CA PRO A 60 9.97 -9.48 8.63
C PRO A 60 10.75 -8.16 8.42
N LEU A 61 11.22 -7.91 7.20
CA LEU A 61 11.86 -6.62 6.85
C LEU A 61 10.91 -5.41 6.94
N HIS A 62 9.60 -5.61 6.85
CA HIS A 62 8.63 -4.53 6.99
C HIS A 62 8.56 -4.02 8.44
N GLU A 63 8.65 -4.94 9.41
CA GLU A 63 8.75 -4.60 10.84
C GLU A 63 10.01 -3.78 11.14
N HIS A 64 11.15 -4.15 10.55
CA HIS A 64 12.40 -3.40 10.71
C HIS A 64 12.35 -1.97 10.15
N ILE A 65 11.47 -1.69 9.18
CA ILE A 65 11.33 -0.37 8.56
C ILE A 65 10.32 0.50 9.30
N GLN A 66 9.23 -0.08 9.82
CA GLN A 66 8.24 0.67 10.60
C GLN A 66 8.65 0.91 12.07
N GLY A 67 9.57 0.10 12.61
CA GLY A 67 10.15 0.27 13.93
C GLY A 67 10.33 -1.09 14.64
N PRO A 68 11.53 -1.41 15.15
CA PRO A 68 11.77 -2.69 15.83
C PRO A 68 10.88 -2.83 17.06
N GLY A 69 10.08 -3.90 17.12
CA GLY A 69 9.23 -4.23 18.27
C GLY A 69 7.74 -3.86 18.16
N GLU A 70 7.30 -3.28 17.05
CA GLU A 70 5.89 -2.92 16.84
C GLU A 70 4.98 -4.14 16.59
N GLY A 71 5.54 -5.28 16.15
CA GLY A 71 4.82 -6.53 15.93
C GLY A 71 3.96 -6.52 14.67
N GLN A 72 3.85 -7.68 14.00
CA GLN A 72 3.02 -7.91 12.81
C GLN A 72 1.59 -7.34 12.94
N ALA A 73 1.00 -7.40 14.13
CA ALA A 73 -0.35 -6.90 14.39
C ALA A 73 -0.48 -5.37 14.34
N LYS A 74 0.59 -4.61 14.64
CA LYS A 74 0.56 -3.16 14.52
C LYS A 74 0.83 -2.70 13.09
N SER A 75 1.78 -3.33 12.39
CA SER A 75 2.01 -3.10 10.96
C SER A 75 0.74 -3.35 10.14
N LEU A 76 0.01 -4.43 10.44
CA LEU A 76 -1.28 -4.71 9.80
C LEU A 76 -2.33 -3.62 10.04
N ARG A 77 -2.47 -3.15 11.29
CA ARG A 77 -3.42 -2.06 11.61
C ARG A 77 -3.04 -0.75 10.92
N SER A 78 -1.76 -0.41 10.90
CA SER A 78 -1.25 0.78 10.19
C SER A 78 -1.57 0.70 8.70
N GLU A 79 -1.40 -0.47 8.09
CA GLU A 79 -1.71 -0.70 6.69
C GLU A 79 -3.22 -0.60 6.42
N MET A 80 -4.05 -1.20 7.27
CA MET A 80 -5.52 -1.08 7.17
C MET A 80 -6.00 0.37 7.24
N LEU A 81 -5.42 1.20 8.12
CA LEU A 81 -5.75 2.61 8.22
C LEU A 81 -5.30 3.40 6.97
N ARG A 82 -4.14 3.05 6.41
CA ARG A 82 -3.55 3.66 5.22
C ARG A 82 -4.38 3.40 3.96
N TRP A 83 -4.92 2.19 3.82
CA TRP A 83 -5.78 1.79 2.70
C TRP A 83 -7.27 1.97 2.94
N HIS A 84 -7.67 2.49 4.11
CA HIS A 84 -9.07 2.79 4.37
C HIS A 84 -9.60 3.77 3.32
N PRO A 85 -10.78 3.51 2.70
CA PRO A 85 -11.28 4.31 1.58
C PRO A 85 -11.34 5.81 1.91
N ASP A 86 -11.85 6.19 3.07
CA ASP A 86 -11.89 7.59 3.53
C ASP A 86 -10.51 8.28 3.50
N LYS A 87 -9.47 7.60 4.03
CA LYS A 87 -8.12 8.17 4.12
C LYS A 87 -7.42 8.17 2.78
N PHE A 88 -7.58 7.10 2.03
CA PHE A 88 -6.96 6.93 0.72
C PHE A 88 -7.55 7.91 -0.30
N GLU A 89 -8.87 7.99 -0.40
CA GLU A 89 -9.54 8.85 -1.38
C GLU A 89 -9.24 10.33 -1.14
N GLY A 90 -9.30 10.78 0.11
CA GLY A 90 -9.04 12.18 0.45
C GLY A 90 -7.57 12.61 0.33
N LYS A 91 -6.61 11.68 0.32
CA LYS A 91 -5.16 12.00 0.29
C LYS A 91 -4.48 11.66 -1.02
N VAL A 92 -4.95 10.63 -1.71
CA VAL A 92 -4.27 10.04 -2.88
C VAL A 92 -5.10 10.21 -4.14
N LEU A 93 -6.41 9.95 -4.09
CA LEU A 93 -7.23 9.90 -5.30
C LEU A 93 -7.34 11.25 -6.05
N ASP A 94 -7.35 12.37 -5.33
CA ASP A 94 -7.31 13.73 -5.91
C ASP A 94 -6.01 14.02 -6.70
N LYS A 95 -4.94 13.27 -6.40
CA LYS A 95 -3.62 13.38 -7.06
C LYS A 95 -3.47 12.43 -8.25
N VAL A 96 -4.40 11.48 -8.42
CA VAL A 96 -4.41 10.55 -9.54
C VAL A 96 -5.05 11.19 -10.76
N VAL A 97 -4.45 10.95 -11.93
CA VAL A 97 -5.02 11.37 -13.22
C VAL A 97 -6.41 10.76 -13.41
N GLU A 98 -7.33 11.52 -13.99
CA GLU A 98 -8.73 11.11 -14.12
C GLU A 98 -8.91 9.71 -14.73
N GLY A 99 -8.13 9.39 -15.76
CA GLY A 99 -8.19 8.08 -16.45
C GLY A 99 -7.81 6.87 -15.58
N ASP A 100 -7.03 7.06 -14.51
CA ASP A 100 -6.63 5.98 -13.59
C ASP A 100 -7.41 6.01 -12.27
N ARG A 101 -8.20 7.05 -11.99
CA ARG A 101 -8.88 7.19 -10.68
C ARG A 101 -9.77 6.01 -10.36
N GLU A 102 -10.55 5.53 -11.30
CA GLU A 102 -11.45 4.40 -11.07
C GLU A 102 -10.68 3.11 -10.79
N ALA A 103 -9.67 2.79 -11.61
CA ALA A 103 -8.81 1.63 -11.43
C ALA A 103 -8.06 1.68 -10.08
N VAL A 104 -7.54 2.85 -9.70
CA VAL A 104 -6.85 3.05 -8.43
C VAL A 104 -7.82 2.91 -7.25
N ARG A 105 -9.03 3.46 -7.34
CA ARG A 105 -10.07 3.31 -6.31
C ARG A 105 -10.44 1.84 -6.14
N GLU A 106 -10.68 1.12 -7.23
CA GLU A 106 -11.03 -0.30 -7.20
C GLU A 106 -9.92 -1.13 -6.55
N ALA A 107 -8.67 -0.92 -6.99
CA ALA A 107 -7.51 -1.59 -6.44
C ALA A 107 -7.29 -1.28 -4.95
N ALA A 108 -7.40 -0.02 -4.53
CA ALA A 108 -7.29 0.37 -3.13
C ALA A 108 -8.39 -0.30 -2.28
N GLY A 109 -9.63 -0.33 -2.78
CA GLY A 109 -10.73 -1.05 -2.15
C GLY A 109 -10.51 -2.56 -2.10
N HIS A 110 -9.81 -3.14 -3.09
CA HIS A 110 -9.43 -4.55 -3.08
C HIS A 110 -8.39 -4.84 -2.00
N VAL A 111 -7.33 -4.03 -1.90
CA VAL A 111 -6.31 -4.10 -0.83
C VAL A 111 -6.97 -4.00 0.55
N ALA A 112 -7.83 -2.99 0.76
CA ALA A 112 -8.51 -2.79 2.04
C ALA A 112 -9.33 -4.00 2.49
N ARG A 113 -10.04 -4.64 1.54
CA ARG A 113 -10.82 -5.86 1.79
C ARG A 113 -9.92 -7.05 2.16
N ILE A 114 -8.81 -7.23 1.44
CA ILE A 114 -7.82 -8.28 1.74
C ILE A 114 -7.28 -8.11 3.17
N LEU A 115 -6.84 -6.90 3.53
CA LEU A 115 -6.27 -6.63 4.85
C LEU A 115 -7.30 -6.83 5.97
N THR A 116 -8.54 -6.39 5.75
CA THR A 116 -9.64 -6.56 6.71
C THR A 116 -9.95 -8.03 6.95
N ARG A 117 -10.04 -8.82 5.87
CA ARG A 117 -10.26 -10.27 5.97
C ARG A 117 -9.11 -10.95 6.71
N PHE A 118 -7.87 -10.66 6.32
CA PHE A 118 -6.69 -11.24 6.95
C PHE A 118 -6.60 -10.90 8.45
N SER A 119 -6.93 -9.66 8.84
CA SER A 119 -6.99 -9.26 10.25
C SER A 119 -8.07 -9.98 11.04
N ALA A 120 -9.17 -10.38 10.41
CA ALA A 120 -10.24 -11.15 11.05
C ALA A 120 -9.85 -12.62 11.25
N GLU A 121 -9.11 -13.21 10.31
CA GLU A 121 -8.64 -14.59 10.36
C GLU A 121 -7.50 -14.79 11.40
N LYS A 122 -6.72 -13.75 11.68
CA LYS A 122 -5.63 -13.75 12.68
C LYS A 122 -6.11 -13.48 14.13
N ARG A 123 -7.43 -13.30 14.36
CA ARG A 123 -8.00 -12.88 15.65
C ARG A 123 -8.37 -14.05 16.56
#